data_AF-A0A7J3R2J0-F1
#
_entry.id   AF-A0A7J3R2J0-F1
#
_cell.length_a   1.000
_cell.length_b   1.000
_cell.length_c   1.000
_cell.angle_alpha   90.00
_cell.angle_beta   90.00
_cell.angle_gamma   90.00
#
_symmetry.space_group_name_H-M   'P 1'
#
loop_
_entity.id
_entity.type
_entity.pdbx_description
1 polymer ?
#
loop_
_entity_poly.entity_id
_entity_poly.type
_entity_poly.pdbx_seq_one_letter_code
_entity_poly.pdbx_strand_id
1 'polypeptide(L)'
;MLKAVVYHSPGDIGIDGVSEPKVSCRSVGVKFKAGSICGTALHFYHGEWQIRLGTIIGHDGWGVRDDTGERVIMVPVAYCVDTLHG
;
A
#
# COMPACT_ATOMS: atom_id res chain seq x y z
N MET A 1 0.41 16.10 5.66
CA MET A 1 -0.41 15.40 4.65
C MET A 1 0.53 14.65 3.73
N LEU A 2 0.35 13.34 3.59
CA LEU A 2 1.14 12.48 2.72
C LEU A 2 0.48 12.36 1.34
N LYS A 3 1.25 12.00 0.32
CA LYS A 3 0.72 11.59 -0.97
C LYS A 3 0.70 10.07 -1.04
N ALA A 4 -0.40 9.49 -1.52
CA ALA A 4 -0.54 8.05 -1.68
C ALA A 4 -1.20 7.72 -3.01
N VAL A 5 -0.87 6.56 -3.59
CA VAL A 5 -1.55 6.03 -4.77
C VAL A 5 -2.81 5.31 -4.28
N VAL A 6 -3.98 5.79 -4.70
CA VAL A 6 -5.29 5.34 -4.21
C VAL A 6 -6.11 4.77 -5.34
N TYR A 7 -6.75 3.63 -5.08
CA TYR A 7 -7.70 3.01 -5.98
C TYR A 7 -9.10 3.61 -5.81
N HIS A 8 -9.67 4.17 -6.88
CA HIS A 8 -11.00 4.78 -6.88
C HIS A 8 -12.05 3.88 -7.53
N SER A 9 -11.72 3.24 -8.64
CA SER A 9 -12.55 2.26 -9.36
C SER A 9 -11.72 1.55 -10.43
N PRO A 10 -12.26 0.52 -11.13
CA PRO A 10 -11.60 0.03 -12.34
C PRO A 10 -11.36 1.17 -13.33
N GLY A 11 -10.16 1.23 -13.90
CA GLY A 11 -9.71 2.32 -14.78
C GLY A 11 -9.34 3.63 -14.07
N ASP A 12 -9.51 3.74 -12.75
CA ASP A 12 -9.24 4.98 -11.99
C ASP A 12 -8.41 4.69 -10.73
N ILE A 13 -7.11 5.00 -10.86
CA ILE A 13 -6.13 5.00 -9.78
C ILE A 13 -5.43 6.36 -9.81
N GLY A 14 -5.45 7.09 -8.69
CA GLY A 14 -4.95 8.45 -8.60
C GLY A 14 -3.97 8.68 -7.45
N ILE A 15 -3.48 9.91 -7.33
CA ILE A 15 -2.65 10.35 -6.21
C ILE A 15 -3.47 11.28 -5.32
N ASP A 16 -3.67 10.85 -4.08
CA ASP A 16 -4.48 11.57 -3.11
C ASP A 16 -3.64 12.08 -1.92
N GLY A 17 -4.16 13.12 -1.27
CA GLY A 17 -3.67 13.59 0.02
C GLY A 17 -4.27 12.78 1.17
N VAL A 18 -3.43 12.15 1.99
CA VAL A 18 -3.87 11.32 3.13
C VAL A 18 -3.23 11.78 4.44
N SER A 19 -3.88 11.46 5.56
CA SER A 19 -3.33 11.67 6.90
C SER A 19 -2.16 10.72 7.16
N GLU A 20 -1.24 11.14 8.01
CA GLU A 20 -0.19 10.24 8.48
C GLU A 20 -0.78 9.07 9.28
N PRO A 21 -0.31 7.83 9.05
CA PRO A 21 -0.79 6.68 9.79
C PRO A 21 -0.35 6.73 11.25
N LYS A 22 -1.22 6.28 12.16
CA LYS A 22 -0.87 6.17 13.58
C LYS A 22 -0.09 4.87 13.82
N VAL A 23 1.07 4.99 14.45
CA VAL A 23 1.87 3.85 14.88
C VAL A 23 1.36 3.37 16.25
N SER A 24 1.09 2.08 16.38
CA SER A 24 0.73 1.36 17.60
C SER A 24 1.84 0.41 18.06
N CYS A 25 1.67 -0.24 19.22
CA CYS A 25 2.60 -1.23 19.74
C CYS A 25 2.78 -2.48 18.85
N ARG A 26 1.92 -2.70 17.85
CA ARG A 26 1.99 -3.85 16.91
C ARG A 26 2.45 -3.45 15.50
N SER A 27 2.88 -2.21 15.31
CA SER A 27 3.23 -1.66 13.99
C SER A 27 4.51 -0.85 14.08
N VAL A 28 5.21 -0.70 12.97
CA VAL A 28 6.37 0.17 12.84
C VAL A 28 6.09 1.26 11.81
N GLY A 29 6.44 2.49 12.13
CA GLY A 29 6.44 3.59 11.16
C GLY A 29 7.61 3.43 10.19
N VAL A 30 7.33 3.49 8.89
CA VAL A 30 8.37 3.41 7.86
C VAL A 30 8.28 4.63 6.96
N LYS A 31 9.38 5.37 6.88
CA LYS A 31 9.56 6.42 5.89
C LYS A 31 9.83 5.78 4.53
N PHE A 32 8.79 5.65 3.74
CA PHE A 32 8.83 5.07 2.40
C PHE A 32 9.86 5.80 1.51
N LYS A 33 10.65 5.03 0.76
CA LYS A 33 11.69 5.57 -0.14
C LYS A 33 11.39 5.27 -1.59
N ALA A 34 11.08 4.02 -1.91
CA ALA A 34 10.63 3.63 -3.23
C ALA A 34 9.89 2.29 -3.16
N GLY A 35 9.11 2.04 -4.20
CA GLY A 35 8.42 0.77 -4.44
C GLY A 35 8.26 0.55 -5.93
N SER A 36 7.72 -0.62 -6.28
CA SER A 36 7.42 -0.99 -7.66
C SER A 36 5.92 -1.12 -7.88
N ILE A 37 5.54 -1.12 -9.15
CA ILE A 37 4.20 -1.52 -9.58
C ILE A 37 4.26 -3.02 -9.88
N CYS A 38 3.46 -3.79 -9.13
CA CYS A 38 3.28 -5.22 -9.37
C CYS A 38 2.15 -5.47 -10.38
N GLY A 39 2.17 -6.62 -11.07
CA GLY A 39 1.08 -7.05 -11.96
C GLY A 39 -0.29 -7.10 -11.26
N THR A 40 -0.32 -7.37 -9.95
CA THR A 40 -1.52 -7.25 -9.11
C THR A 40 -2.21 -5.88 -9.22
N ALA A 41 -1.45 -4.78 -9.32
CA ALA A 41 -2.04 -3.45 -9.49
C ALA A 41 -2.80 -3.34 -10.83
N LEU A 42 -2.35 -4.05 -11.87
CA LEU A 42 -3.05 -4.12 -13.16
C LEU A 42 -4.34 -4.92 -13.05
N HIS A 43 -4.36 -6.02 -12.28
CA HIS A 43 -5.60 -6.77 -12.02
C HIS A 43 -6.68 -5.88 -11.36
N PHE A 44 -6.30 -4.99 -10.44
CA PHE A 44 -7.22 -4.01 -9.87
C PHE A 44 -7.63 -2.94 -10.90
N TYR A 45 -6.65 -2.40 -11.64
CA TYR A 45 -6.92 -1.38 -12.66
C TYR A 45 -7.87 -1.89 -13.75
N HIS A 46 -7.74 -3.13 -14.21
CA HIS A 46 -8.65 -3.75 -15.18
C HIS A 46 -9.98 -4.19 -14.58
N GLY A 47 -10.15 -4.13 -13.25
CA GLY A 47 -11.35 -4.58 -12.55
C GLY A 47 -11.51 -6.10 -12.49
N GLU A 48 -10.45 -6.85 -12.80
CA GLU A 48 -10.42 -8.31 -12.74
C GLU A 48 -10.56 -8.79 -11.29
N TRP A 49 -9.93 -8.07 -10.36
CA TRP A 49 -10.01 -8.31 -8.93
C TRP A 49 -10.62 -7.11 -8.20
N GLN A 50 -11.42 -7.39 -7.17
CA GLN A 50 -12.12 -6.38 -6.38
C GLN A 50 -11.35 -6.09 -5.09
N ILE A 51 -11.16 -4.81 -4.78
CA ILE A 51 -10.65 -4.30 -3.50
C ILE A 51 -11.53 -3.14 -3.04
N ARG A 52 -11.45 -2.78 -1.76
CA ARG A 52 -12.21 -1.63 -1.23
C ARG A 52 -11.81 -0.33 -1.91
N LEU A 53 -12.79 0.49 -2.28
CA LEU A 53 -12.53 1.84 -2.80
C LEU A 53 -11.81 2.67 -1.73
N GLY A 54 -10.89 3.53 -2.15
CA GLY A 54 -10.03 4.31 -1.26
C GLY A 54 -8.84 3.52 -0.70
N THR A 55 -8.62 2.27 -1.13
CA THR A 55 -7.43 1.50 -0.73
C THR A 55 -6.17 2.16 -1.28
N ILE A 56 -5.19 2.40 -0.41
CA ILE A 56 -3.82 2.75 -0.80
C ILE A 56 -3.16 1.47 -1.33
N ILE A 57 -2.77 1.47 -2.61
CA ILE A 57 -2.21 0.29 -3.26
C ILE A 57 -0.67 0.28 -3.18
N GLY A 58 -0.11 -0.94 -3.13
CA GLY A 58 1.33 -1.18 -3.10
C GLY A 58 1.71 -2.19 -2.03
N HIS A 59 2.42 -3.24 -2.43
CA HIS A 59 2.98 -4.26 -1.53
C HIS A 59 4.47 -4.53 -1.79
N ASP A 60 5.06 -3.78 -2.72
CA ASP A 60 6.47 -3.84 -3.04
C ASP A 60 7.11 -2.52 -2.67
N GLY A 61 7.96 -2.51 -1.65
CA GLY A 61 8.63 -1.28 -1.28
C GLY A 61 9.67 -1.44 -0.22
N TRP A 62 10.49 -0.41 -0.10
CA TRP A 62 11.50 -0.28 0.91
C TRP A 62 11.52 1.12 1.49
N GLY A 63 12.03 1.22 2.70
CA GLY A 63 12.13 2.47 3.41
C GLY A 63 13.09 2.39 4.57
N VAL A 64 12.94 3.35 5.46
CA VAL A 64 13.72 3.45 6.68
C VAL A 64 12.75 3.50 7.85
N ARG A 65 12.98 2.69 8.89
CA ARG A 65 12.22 2.74 10.12
C ARG A 65 12.34 4.11 10.78
N ASP A 66 11.21 4.67 11.19
CA ASP A 66 11.18 6.00 11.81
C ASP A 66 11.75 5.99 13.23
N ASP A 67 11.70 4.84 13.92
CA ASP A 67 12.18 4.67 15.29
C ASP A 67 13.68 4.32 15.40
N THR A 68 14.19 3.45 14.52
CA THR A 68 15.58 2.96 14.60
C THR A 68 16.50 3.49 13.49
N GLY A 69 15.95 4.03 12.40
CA GLY A 69 16.73 4.41 11.23
C GLY A 69 17.21 3.21 10.39
N GLU A 70 16.78 1.98 10.71
CA GLU A 70 17.17 0.79 9.95
C GLU A 70 16.46 0.75 8.60
N ARG A 71 17.20 0.32 7.57
CA ARG A 71 16.63 0.04 6.26
C ARG A 71 15.79 -1.24 6.32
N VAL A 72 14.56 -1.17 5.82
CA VAL A 72 13.63 -2.30 5.78
C VAL A 72 13.03 -2.46 4.39
N ILE A 73 12.74 -3.71 4.03
CA ILE A 73 11.98 -4.09 2.82
C ILE A 73 10.65 -4.70 3.26
N MET A 74 9.58 -4.46 2.50
CA MET A 74 8.33 -5.17 2.67
C MET A 74 8.45 -6.55 2.01
N VAL A 75 8.16 -7.59 2.78
CA VAL A 75 8.04 -8.96 2.28
C VAL A 75 6.58 -9.34 2.43
N PRO A 76 5.77 -9.24 1.36
CA PRO A 76 4.37 -9.63 1.44
C PRO A 76 4.26 -11.13 1.71
N VAL A 77 3.84 -11.48 2.93
CA VAL A 77 3.62 -12.86 3.38
C VAL A 77 2.17 -13.32 3.19
N ALA A 78 1.26 -12.40 2.83
CA ALA A 78 -0.15 -12.69 2.55
C ALA A 78 -0.50 -12.34 1.09
N TYR A 79 -1.35 -13.17 0.48
CA TYR A 79 -1.81 -13.01 -0.90
C TYR A 79 -2.59 -11.71 -1.07
N CYS A 80 -2.39 -11.02 -2.20
CA CYS A 80 -3.03 -9.74 -2.50
C CYS A 80 -4.56 -9.78 -2.63
N VAL A 81 -5.16 -10.98 -2.59
CA VAL A 81 -6.60 -11.22 -2.81
C VAL A 81 -7.37 -11.52 -1.52
N ASP A 82 -6.73 -11.51 -0.35
CA ASP A 82 -7.39 -11.92 0.90
C ASP A 82 -8.24 -10.82 1.56
N THR A 83 -8.90 -9.98 0.76
CA THR A 83 -9.93 -9.03 1.26
C THR A 83 -11.35 -9.57 1.17
N LEU A 84 -11.53 -10.83 0.76
CA LEU A 84 -12.83 -11.51 0.72
C LEU A 84 -13.14 -12.38 1.95
N HIS A 85 -12.24 -12.46 2.94
CA HIS A 85 -12.53 -13.16 4.19
C HIS A 85 -12.64 -12.16 5.35
N GLY A 86 -13.89 -11.92 5.74
CA GLY A 86 -14.39 -11.50 7.07
C GLY A 86 -13.52 -10.57 7.92
#